data_AF-R6LGB6-F1
#
_entry.id   AF-R6LGB6-F1
#
_cell.length_a   1.000
_cell.length_b   1.000
_cell.length_c   1.000
_cell.angle_alpha   90.00
_cell.angle_beta   90.00
_cell.angle_gamma   90.00
#
_symmetry.space_group_name_H-M   'P 1'
#
loop_
_entity.id
_entity.type
_entity.pdbx_description
1 polymer ?
#
loop_
_entity_poly.entity_id
_entity_poly.type
_entity_poly.pdbx_seq_one_letter_code
_entity_poly.pdbx_strand_id
1 'polypeptide(L)'
;MRPFGAIAQPKMTPYGIISAWGDAMYFQRIRDVREDHDKTQQEIADMLHMQRSVYRRYELGEREIPVWALVKLSEYYGVTTDYLLGLGEKK
;
A
#
# COMPACT_ATOMS: atom_id res chain seq x y z
N MET A 1 9.49 26.45 -13.84
CA MET A 1 10.55 25.88 -14.69
C MET A 1 11.37 24.94 -13.80
N ARG A 2 11.40 23.62 -14.07
CA ARG A 2 12.00 22.62 -13.17
C ARG A 2 13.44 22.30 -13.63
N PRO A 3 14.44 22.21 -12.74
CA PRO A 3 15.78 21.80 -13.15
C PRO A 3 15.79 20.28 -13.41
N PHE A 4 16.18 19.90 -14.62
CA PHE A 4 16.62 18.56 -14.96
C PHE A 4 17.95 18.30 -14.24
N GLY A 5 18.08 17.25 -13.44
CA GLY A 5 19.42 16.75 -13.09
C GLY A 5 19.65 16.06 -11.74
N ALA A 6 18.72 16.06 -10.79
CA ALA A 6 18.93 15.35 -9.52
C ALA A 6 17.74 14.46 -9.19
N ILE A 7 17.81 13.19 -9.59
CA ILE A 7 16.98 12.15 -9.01
C ILE A 7 17.55 11.92 -7.61
N ALA A 8 17.03 12.59 -6.59
CA ALA A 8 17.32 12.22 -5.22
C ALA A 8 16.92 10.75 -5.07
N GLN A 9 17.89 9.88 -4.79
CA GLN A 9 17.65 8.44 -4.64
C GLN A 9 16.54 8.24 -3.60
N PRO A 10 15.47 7.50 -3.92
CA PRO A 10 14.40 7.23 -2.97
C PRO A 10 15.01 6.59 -1.71
N LYS A 11 14.85 7.26 -0.55
CA LYS A 11 15.35 6.70 0.71
C LYS A 11 14.27 5.79 1.27
N MET A 12 14.61 4.51 1.38
CA MET A 12 13.76 3.53 2.04
C MET A 12 13.77 3.80 3.54
N THR A 13 12.60 4.09 4.09
CA THR A 13 12.37 4.19 5.53
C THR A 13 11.64 2.96 6.02
N PRO A 14 11.54 2.74 7.34
CA PRO A 14 10.74 1.64 7.89
C PRO A 14 9.27 1.65 7.43
N TYR A 15 8.76 2.80 6.96
CA TYR A 15 7.37 3.02 6.55
C TYR A 15 7.19 3.13 5.02
N GLY A 16 8.24 2.87 4.23
CA GLY A 16 8.22 2.93 2.76
C GLY A 16 9.21 3.92 2.15
N ILE A 17 9.10 4.13 0.83
CA ILE A 17 9.94 5.06 0.06
C ILE A 17 9.48 6.49 0.32
N ILE A 18 10.28 7.30 1.03
CA ILE A 18 10.06 8.75 1.04
C ILE A 18 10.64 9.28 -0.27
N SER A 19 9.76 9.65 -1.20
CA SER A 19 10.15 10.43 -2.36
C SER A 19 10.57 11.83 -1.87
N ALA A 20 11.57 12.45 -2.50
CA ALA A 20 12.09 13.77 -2.10
C ALA A 20 11.07 14.93 -2.20
N TRP A 21 9.80 14.64 -2.50
CA TRP A 21 8.72 15.58 -2.79
C TRP A 21 7.41 15.09 -2.14
N GLY A 22 7.39 14.91 -0.82
CA GLY A 22 6.17 14.61 -0.04
C GLY A 22 5.93 13.13 0.25
N ASP A 23 5.32 12.88 1.41
CA ASP A 23 5.17 11.61 2.13
C ASP A 23 4.33 10.56 1.37
N ALA A 24 4.89 9.98 0.30
CA ALA A 24 4.30 8.83 -0.34
C ALA A 24 4.50 7.59 0.55
N MET A 25 3.52 7.27 1.40
CA MET A 25 3.53 6.04 2.19
C MET A 25 3.23 4.86 1.25
N TYR A 26 4.22 3.99 1.05
CA TYR A 26 4.14 2.87 0.11
C TYR A 26 3.79 1.58 0.85
N PHE A 27 2.54 1.12 0.71
CA PHE A 27 2.03 -0.08 1.38
C PHE A 27 2.36 -1.37 0.60
N GLN A 28 3.65 -1.69 0.47
CA GLN A 28 4.10 -2.88 -0.26
C GLN A 28 3.41 -4.17 0.23
N ARG A 29 3.21 -4.31 1.53
CA ARG A 29 2.61 -5.50 2.17
C ARG A 29 1.16 -5.76 1.75
N ILE A 30 0.40 -4.72 1.36
CA ILE A 30 -0.97 -4.89 0.84
C ILE A 30 -0.94 -5.62 -0.50
N ARG A 31 0.03 -5.29 -1.34
CA ARG A 31 0.23 -5.98 -2.62
C ARG A 31 0.74 -7.39 -2.39
N ASP A 32 1.73 -7.56 -1.53
CA ASP A 32 2.35 -8.86 -1.25
C ASP A 32 1.32 -9.86 -0.74
N VAL A 33 0.51 -9.48 0.25
CA VAL A 33 -0.51 -10.38 0.81
C VAL A 33 -1.58 -10.74 -0.21
N ARG A 34 -1.91 -9.83 -1.13
CA ARG A 34 -2.84 -10.11 -2.23
C ARG A 34 -2.26 -11.14 -3.19
N GLU A 35 -1.00 -10.96 -3.59
CA GLU A 35 -0.31 -11.86 -4.51
C GLU A 35 -0.06 -13.23 -3.87
N ASP A 36 0.28 -13.29 -2.58
CA ASP A 36 0.40 -14.54 -1.79
C ASP A 36 -0.90 -15.37 -1.76
N HIS A 37 -2.07 -14.72 -1.91
CA HIS A 37 -3.38 -15.37 -1.90
C HIS A 37 -3.98 -15.57 -3.31
N ASP A 38 -3.17 -15.37 -4.36
CA ASP A 38 -3.57 -15.48 -5.77
C ASP A 38 -4.79 -14.60 -6.12
N LYS A 39 -4.92 -13.43 -5.46
CA LYS A 39 -6.04 -12.52 -5.67
C LYS A 39 -5.73 -11.45 -6.70
N THR A 40 -6.70 -11.15 -7.54
CA THR A 40 -6.67 -10.03 -8.46
C THR A 40 -7.03 -8.72 -7.75
N GLN A 41 -6.55 -7.59 -8.28
CA GLN A 41 -6.95 -6.27 -7.78
C GLN A 41 -8.46 -6.02 -7.88
N GLN A 42 -9.14 -6.68 -8.82
CA GLN A 42 -10.59 -6.54 -8.99
C GLN A 42 -11.33 -7.24 -7.85
N GLU A 43 -10.96 -8.49 -7.52
CA GLU A 43 -11.59 -9.25 -6.41
C GLU A 43 -11.52 -8.49 -5.09
N ILE A 44 -10.37 -7.87 -4.78
CA ILE A 44 -10.22 -7.11 -3.53
C ILE A 44 -10.99 -5.79 -3.57
N ALA A 45 -11.02 -5.13 -4.74
CA ALA A 45 -11.83 -3.93 -4.90
C ALA A 45 -13.33 -4.22 -4.75
N ASP A 46 -13.81 -5.35 -5.28
CA ASP A 46 -15.19 -5.80 -5.15
C ASP A 46 -15.52 -6.11 -3.68
N MET A 47 -14.63 -6.80 -2.97
CA MET A 47 -14.75 -7.08 -1.53
C MET A 47 -14.82 -5.80 -0.69
N LEU A 48 -14.04 -4.78 -1.05
CA LEU A 48 -14.05 -3.48 -0.39
C LEU A 48 -15.10 -2.51 -0.94
N HIS A 49 -15.97 -2.96 -1.85
CA HIS A 49 -17.01 -2.16 -2.50
C HIS A 49 -16.49 -0.86 -3.12
N MET A 50 -15.39 -0.95 -3.89
CA MET A 50 -14.76 0.20 -4.55
C MET A 50 -14.33 -0.12 -5.98
N GLN A 51 -13.93 0.91 -6.72
CA GLN A 51 -13.36 0.71 -8.05
C GLN A 51 -11.95 0.13 -7.96
N ARG A 52 -11.62 -0.80 -8.86
CA ARG A 52 -10.26 -1.36 -9.00
C ARG A 52 -9.17 -0.30 -9.10
N SER A 53 -9.45 0.79 -9.80
CA SER A 53 -8.52 1.93 -9.95
C SER A 53 -8.18 2.58 -8.62
N VAL A 54 -9.13 2.65 -7.68
CA VAL A 54 -8.93 3.18 -6.33
C VAL A 54 -8.07 2.22 -5.51
N TYR A 55 -8.38 0.93 -5.53
CA TYR A 55 -7.57 -0.08 -4.84
C TYR A 55 -6.12 -0.11 -5.37
N ARG A 56 -5.92 -0.05 -6.69
CA ARG A 56 -4.58 0.07 -7.31
C ARG A 56 -3.80 1.26 -6.76
N ARG A 57 -4.44 2.41 -6.52
CA ARG A 57 -3.77 3.60 -5.98
C ARG A 57 -3.30 3.40 -4.54
N TYR A 58 -3.98 2.57 -3.75
CA TYR A 58 -3.52 2.18 -2.42
C TYR A 58 -2.24 1.35 -2.50
N GLU A 59 -2.20 0.34 -3.37
CA GLU A 59 -0.99 -0.50 -3.56
C GLU A 59 0.22 0.29 -4.07
N LEU A 60 -0.01 1.41 -4.75
CA LEU A 60 1.05 2.26 -5.28
C LEU A 60 1.46 3.39 -4.33
N GLY A 61 0.78 3.57 -3.20
CA GLY A 61 0.98 4.74 -2.33
C GLY A 61 0.59 6.07 -2.99
N GLU A 62 -0.15 6.04 -4.12
CA GLU A 62 -0.69 7.23 -4.78
C GLU A 62 -1.87 7.82 -3.98
N ARG A 63 -2.46 7.02 -3.08
CA ARG A 63 -3.54 7.42 -2.19
C ARG A 63 -3.40 6.70 -0.85
N GLU A 64 -3.67 7.43 0.24
CA GLU A 64 -3.78 6.84 1.57
C GLU A 64 -4.95 5.85 1.64
N ILE A 65 -4.69 4.71 2.29
CA ILE A 65 -5.73 3.72 2.57
C ILE A 65 -6.57 4.20 3.76
N PRO A 66 -7.90 4.27 3.64
CA PRO A 66 -8.74 4.60 4.78
C PRO A 66 -8.70 3.47 5.83
N VAL A 67 -8.76 3.83 7.11
CA VAL A 67 -8.63 2.89 8.24
C VAL A 67 -9.59 1.71 8.14
N TRP A 68 -10.85 1.93 7.72
CA TRP A 68 -11.83 0.85 7.58
C TRP A 68 -11.42 -0.21 6.56
N ALA A 69 -10.76 0.20 5.46
CA ALA A 69 -10.30 -0.73 4.43
C ALA A 69 -9.09 -1.52 4.91
N LEU A 70 -8.19 -0.86 5.66
CA LEU A 70 -7.05 -1.52 6.30
C LEU A 70 -7.53 -2.62 7.28
N VAL A 71 -8.50 -2.31 8.14
CA VAL A 71 -9.10 -3.28 9.07
C VAL A 71 -9.77 -4.44 8.31
N LYS A 72 -10.47 -4.14 7.21
CA LYS A 72 -11.09 -5.18 6.39
C LYS A 72 -10.07 -6.10 5.73
N LEU A 73 -8.96 -5.56 5.23
CA LEU A 73 -7.88 -6.36 4.67
C LEU A 73 -7.21 -7.22 5.75
N SER A 74 -6.99 -6.68 6.95
CA SER A 74 -6.41 -7.44 8.06
C SER A 74 -7.30 -8.62 8.48
N GLU A 75 -8.62 -8.40 8.58
CA GLU A 75 -9.59 -9.46 8.83
C GLU A 75 -9.63 -10.50 7.70
N TYR A 76 -9.65 -10.04 6.45
CA TYR A 76 -9.78 -10.90 5.27
C TYR A 76 -8.60 -11.85 5.10
N TYR A 77 -7.38 -11.34 5.26
CA TYR A 77 -6.15 -12.14 5.11
C TYR A 77 -5.70 -12.80 6.43
N GLY A 78 -6.39 -12.57 7.54
CA GLY A 78 -6.00 -13.07 8.84
C GLY A 78 -4.63 -12.56 9.29
N VAL A 79 -4.31 -11.30 8.98
CA VAL A 79 -3.04 -10.65 9.35
C VAL A 79 -3.26 -9.47 10.29
N THR A 80 -2.23 -9.01 11.01
CA THR A 80 -2.31 -7.76 11.78
C THR A 80 -2.27 -6.51 10.89
N THR A 81 -2.88 -5.40 11.35
CA THR A 81 -2.74 -4.10 10.68
C THR A 81 -1.28 -3.62 10.67
N ASP A 82 -0.54 -3.93 11.74
CA ASP A 82 0.89 -3.59 11.85
C ASP A 82 1.69 -4.28 10.74
N TYR A 83 1.38 -5.53 10.41
CA TYR A 83 1.98 -6.22 9.27
C TYR A 83 1.66 -5.54 7.94
N LEU A 84 0.41 -5.16 7.70
CA LEU A 84 0.02 -4.44 6.47
C LEU A 84 0.69 -3.06 6.34
N LEU A 85 0.96 -2.41 7.47
CA LEU A 85 1.64 -1.12 7.55
C LEU A 85 3.17 -1.23 7.55
N GLY A 86 3.73 -2.45 7.57
CA GLY A 86 5.18 -2.68 7.63
C GLY A 86 5.80 -2.42 9.01
N LEU A 87 4.99 -2.36 10.06
CA LEU A 87 5.42 -2.07 11.45
C LEU A 87 5.77 -3.33 12.25
N GLY A 88 5.43 -4.51 11.72
CA GLY A 88 5.70 -5.78 12.39
C GLY A 88 5.79 -6.95 11.42
N GLU A 89 6.38 -8.05 11.90
CA GLU A 89 6.57 -9.29 11.12
C GLU A 89 5.41 -10.28 11.32
N LYS A 90 4.49 -9.99 12.25
CA LYS A 90 3.44 -10.92 12.63
C LYS A 90 2.27 -10.83 11.66
N LYS A 91 2.12 -11.87 10.83
CA LYS A 91 0.84 -12.22 10.20
C LYS A 91 -0.18 -12.43 11.31
#